data_AF-A0A944ZV01-F1
#
_entry.id   AF-A0A944ZV01-F1
#
_cell.length_a   1.000
_cell.length_b   1.000
_cell.length_c   1.000
_cell.angle_alpha   90.00
_cell.angle_beta   90.00
_cell.angle_gamma   90.00
#
_symmetry.space_group_name_H-M   'P 1'
#
loop_
_entity.id
_entity.type
_entity.pdbx_description
1 polymer ?
#
loop_
_entity_poly.entity_id
_entity_poly.type
_entity_poly.pdbx_seq_one_letter_code
_entity_poly.pdbx_strand_id
1 'polypeptide(L)'
;MMLFAFVLGLTSANAATIKAVKVQGDIPIAADDPFWTRYGPTFHKHVVVDMDPQMITNPMWPAPATKWVNVRAVTNGKEIAVRLSWTDPTRNDIMVRSQQYKDQAAIMFPVNQGGEEPPFTMGGDGERVNIWQWKATWNKEGAGTTGNAGMSDMEDQYKFMAMGSGSYYMYEPSGKLSGNEPAHKSGSKATSAKTGGAGDISKRASYVDFGMGKNEGVFNPGRATGNMLSDASMRISPVEDLNAEGFSTLTTQAHQDVQGNGNWSNNRWSVVFKRSLTNSDSNDTQFSGGKTPMAIAVWNGQNKERNGQKAVTQWNELQY
;
A
#
# COMPACT_ATOMS: atom_id res chain seq x y z
N MET A 1 -27.54 30.92 0.08
CA MET A 1 -27.71 29.65 -0.66
C MET A 1 -27.79 28.55 0.39
N MET A 2 -28.96 27.94 0.54
CA MET A 2 -29.29 26.99 1.62
C MET A 2 -28.51 25.70 1.43
N LEU A 3 -27.68 25.32 2.40
CA LEU A 3 -27.00 24.01 2.42
C LEU A 3 -28.05 22.96 2.81
N PHE A 4 -28.52 22.16 1.85
CA PHE A 4 -29.33 20.99 2.14
C PHE A 4 -28.40 19.88 2.68
N ALA A 5 -28.43 19.65 3.99
CA ALA A 5 -27.90 18.44 4.58
C ALA A 5 -28.81 17.27 4.17
N PHE A 6 -28.37 16.51 3.17
CA PHE A 6 -29.06 15.29 2.73
C PHE A 6 -28.69 14.17 3.71
N VAL A 7 -29.57 13.88 4.66
CA VAL A 7 -29.46 12.70 5.51
C VAL A 7 -29.95 11.50 4.69
N LEU A 8 -29.02 10.82 4.01
CA LEU A 8 -29.27 9.51 3.42
C LEU A 8 -29.25 8.48 4.56
N GLY A 9 -30.42 7.87 4.80
CA GLY A 9 -30.57 6.75 5.73
C GLY A 9 -29.77 5.54 5.25
N LEU A 10 -28.54 5.41 5.73
CA LEU A 10 -27.78 4.17 5.71
C LEU A 10 -28.37 3.26 6.79
N THR A 11 -28.82 2.07 6.41
CA THR A 11 -29.08 1.00 7.39
C THR A 11 -27.76 0.69 8.09
N SER A 12 -27.68 1.04 9.37
CA SER A 12 -26.46 0.96 10.19
C SER A 12 -25.97 -0.48 10.33
N ALA A 13 -24.77 -0.80 9.82
CA ALA A 13 -23.94 -1.79 10.46
C ALA A 13 -23.61 -1.25 11.88
N ASN A 14 -23.96 -2.00 12.92
CA ASN A 14 -23.65 -1.58 14.29
C ASN A 14 -22.12 -1.43 14.45
N ALA A 15 -21.67 -0.35 15.09
CA ALA A 15 -20.27 -0.17 15.45
C ALA A 15 -19.78 -1.38 16.27
N ALA A 16 -18.79 -2.10 15.75
CA ALA A 16 -18.27 -3.29 16.42
C ALA A 16 -17.25 -2.92 17.51
N THR A 17 -17.16 -3.73 18.56
CA THR A 17 -16.07 -3.61 19.56
C THR A 17 -15.02 -4.69 19.31
N ILE A 18 -13.81 -4.27 18.96
CA ILE A 18 -12.66 -5.12 18.66
C ILE A 18 -11.72 -5.09 19.87
N LYS A 19 -11.64 -6.21 20.59
CA LYS A 19 -10.79 -6.32 21.79
C LYS A 19 -9.45 -6.92 21.44
N ALA A 20 -8.38 -6.15 21.61
CA ALA A 20 -7.02 -6.63 21.44
C ALA A 20 -6.67 -7.63 22.55
N VAL A 21 -6.13 -8.78 22.15
CA VAL A 21 -5.67 -9.79 23.08
C VAL A 21 -4.34 -9.35 23.67
N LYS A 22 -4.26 -9.28 25.00
CA LYS A 22 -2.99 -9.03 25.70
C LYS A 22 -2.11 -10.29 25.64
N VAL A 23 -0.88 -10.14 25.16
CA VAL A 23 0.11 -11.21 25.03
C VAL A 23 1.44 -10.81 25.67
N GLN A 24 2.30 -11.80 25.90
CA GLN A 24 3.67 -11.58 26.34
C GLN A 24 4.63 -11.84 25.17
N GLY A 25 5.69 -11.03 25.06
CA GLY A 25 6.71 -11.17 24.02
C GLY A 25 6.36 -10.48 22.71
N ASP A 26 7.09 -10.84 21.66
CA ASP A 26 7.01 -10.20 20.35
C ASP A 26 5.76 -10.65 19.58
N ILE A 27 5.19 -9.72 18.81
CA ILE A 27 4.06 -10.01 17.93
C ILE A 27 4.60 -10.27 16.51
N PRO A 28 4.42 -11.48 15.94
CA PRO A 28 4.87 -11.80 14.59
C PRO A 28 4.13 -10.98 13.53
N ILE A 29 4.89 -10.43 12.59
CA ILE A 29 4.33 -9.63 11.50
C ILE A 29 3.76 -10.48 10.37
N ALA A 30 4.32 -11.67 10.13
CA ALA A 30 3.90 -12.54 9.04
C ALA A 30 2.44 -12.99 9.21
N ALA A 31 1.60 -12.76 8.19
CA ALA A 31 0.15 -12.96 8.29
C ALA A 31 -0.29 -14.44 8.34
N ASP A 32 0.62 -15.35 7.99
CA ASP A 32 0.52 -16.81 8.01
C ASP A 32 1.25 -17.46 9.19
N ASP A 33 1.86 -16.67 10.08
CA ASP A 33 2.50 -17.18 11.28
C ASP A 33 1.50 -17.99 12.15
N PRO A 34 1.90 -19.14 12.72
CA PRO A 34 1.08 -19.93 13.63
C PRO A 34 0.40 -19.13 14.76
N PHE A 35 1.01 -18.03 15.20
CA PHE A 35 0.44 -17.05 16.14
C PHE A 35 -0.95 -16.52 15.75
N TRP A 36 -1.21 -16.42 14.45
CA TRP A 36 -2.50 -15.96 13.91
C TRP A 36 -3.48 -17.09 13.58
N THR A 37 -3.11 -18.34 13.86
CA THR A 37 -3.92 -19.52 13.52
C THR A 37 -4.68 -20.07 14.73
N ARG A 38 -5.17 -21.30 14.64
CA ARG A 38 -5.81 -22.01 15.76
C ARG A 38 -4.87 -22.31 16.93
N TYR A 39 -3.57 -22.22 16.72
CA TYR A 39 -2.56 -22.49 17.73
C TYR A 39 -2.14 -21.25 18.52
N GLY A 40 -2.55 -20.06 18.08
CA GLY A 40 -2.12 -18.80 18.66
C GLY A 40 -3.12 -18.18 19.63
N PRO A 41 -2.74 -17.08 20.30
CA PRO A 41 -3.52 -16.47 21.39
C PRO A 41 -4.83 -15.82 20.93
N THR A 42 -4.97 -15.60 19.62
CA THR A 42 -6.14 -14.98 18.98
C THR A 42 -7.19 -15.98 18.48
N PHE A 43 -6.99 -17.28 18.71
CA PHE A 43 -7.97 -18.29 18.32
C PHE A 43 -9.33 -18.03 19.00
N HIS A 44 -10.42 -18.08 18.22
CA HIS A 44 -11.78 -17.68 18.63
C HIS A 44 -11.96 -16.25 19.17
N LYS A 45 -10.92 -15.40 19.10
CA LYS A 45 -10.97 -13.99 19.52
C LYS A 45 -10.90 -13.09 18.31
N HIS A 46 -11.89 -13.22 17.44
CA HIS A 46 -12.05 -12.40 16.24
C HIS A 46 -13.43 -11.76 16.23
N VAL A 47 -13.52 -10.64 15.53
CA VAL A 47 -14.78 -9.93 15.29
C VAL A 47 -15.00 -9.89 13.79
N VAL A 48 -16.22 -10.21 13.35
CA VAL A 48 -16.63 -10.01 11.96
C VAL A 48 -17.22 -8.61 11.87
N VAL A 49 -16.69 -7.80 10.97
CA VAL A 49 -17.17 -6.43 10.74
C VAL A 49 -17.73 -6.39 9.32
N ASP A 50 -18.99 -6.00 9.20
CA ASP A 50 -19.65 -5.81 7.91
C ASP A 50 -19.12 -4.54 7.23
N MET A 51 -19.00 -4.60 5.91
CA MET A 51 -18.45 -3.53 5.08
C MET A 51 -19.57 -2.89 4.24
N ASP A 52 -19.64 -1.57 4.29
CA ASP A 52 -20.58 -0.77 3.51
C ASP A 52 -19.94 -0.23 2.21
N PRO A 53 -20.75 0.04 1.17
CA PRO A 53 -20.28 0.76 0.00
C PRO A 53 -19.93 2.21 0.35
N GLN A 54 -18.86 2.74 -0.24
CA GLN A 54 -18.64 4.18 -0.23
C GLN A 54 -19.60 4.88 -1.20
N MET A 55 -20.58 5.59 -0.65
CA MET A 55 -21.66 6.30 -1.37
C MET A 55 -21.61 7.83 -1.23
N ILE A 56 -20.58 8.37 -0.58
CA ILE A 56 -20.52 9.80 -0.21
C ILE A 56 -19.96 10.67 -1.34
N THR A 57 -18.97 10.16 -2.09
CA THR A 57 -18.28 10.93 -3.13
C THR A 57 -18.47 10.31 -4.52
N ASN A 58 -18.57 11.16 -5.54
CA ASN A 58 -18.71 10.72 -6.93
C ASN A 58 -17.31 10.42 -7.53
N PRO A 59 -17.12 9.34 -8.32
CA PRO A 59 -18.11 8.32 -8.71
C PRO A 59 -18.48 7.38 -7.55
N MET A 60 -19.79 7.28 -7.27
CA MET A 60 -20.32 6.34 -6.26
C MET A 60 -20.05 4.89 -6.67
N TRP A 61 -19.83 4.01 -5.69
CA TRP A 61 -19.57 2.58 -5.93
C TRP A 61 -20.47 1.70 -5.05
N PRO A 62 -21.71 1.41 -5.49
CA PRO A 62 -22.71 0.76 -4.65
C PRO A 62 -22.46 -0.74 -4.42
N ALA A 63 -21.56 -1.36 -5.18
CA ALA A 63 -21.33 -2.81 -5.17
C ALA A 63 -19.86 -3.16 -4.91
N PRO A 64 -19.31 -2.88 -3.71
CA PRO A 64 -18.01 -3.39 -3.33
C PRO A 64 -18.04 -4.93 -3.28
N ALA A 65 -16.94 -5.58 -3.66
CA ALA A 65 -16.85 -7.04 -3.67
C ALA A 65 -16.75 -7.61 -2.25
N THR A 66 -15.99 -6.96 -1.38
CA THR A 66 -15.82 -7.37 0.02
C THR A 66 -17.02 -6.90 0.85
N LYS A 67 -17.74 -7.86 1.45
CA LYS A 67 -18.94 -7.58 2.28
C LYS A 67 -18.68 -7.60 3.77
N TRP A 68 -17.65 -8.29 4.21
CA TRP A 68 -17.26 -8.39 5.61
C TRP A 68 -15.77 -8.70 5.72
N VAL A 69 -15.19 -8.33 6.86
CA VAL A 69 -13.79 -8.62 7.20
C VAL A 69 -13.72 -9.25 8.58
N ASN A 70 -12.85 -10.25 8.73
CA ASN A 70 -12.50 -10.82 10.02
C ASN A 70 -11.35 -10.00 10.61
N VAL A 71 -11.55 -9.47 11.82
CA VAL A 71 -10.58 -8.65 12.52
C VAL A 71 -10.09 -9.35 13.77
N ARG A 72 -8.79 -9.38 13.97
CA ARG A 72 -8.13 -9.76 15.22
C ARG A 72 -7.19 -8.64 15.63
N ALA A 73 -7.11 -8.35 16.92
CA ALA A 73 -6.17 -7.37 17.44
C ALA A 73 -5.38 -7.99 18.59
N VAL A 74 -4.15 -7.52 18.78
CA VAL A 74 -3.22 -7.98 19.82
C VAL A 74 -2.40 -6.81 20.32
N THR A 75 -2.08 -6.80 21.61
CA THR A 75 -1.06 -5.91 22.16
C THR A 75 -0.18 -6.65 23.17
N ASN A 76 1.09 -6.26 23.25
CA ASN A 76 2.03 -6.71 24.30
C ASN A 76 2.34 -5.59 25.31
N GLY A 77 1.58 -4.49 25.29
CA GLY A 77 1.81 -3.30 26.11
C GLY A 77 2.90 -2.36 25.59
N LYS A 78 3.55 -2.69 24.46
CA LYS A 78 4.51 -1.83 23.77
C LYS A 78 4.11 -1.58 22.31
N GLU A 79 3.64 -2.63 21.65
CA GLU A 79 3.14 -2.63 20.28
C GLU A 79 1.66 -3.01 20.26
N ILE A 80 0.99 -2.60 19.18
CA ILE A 80 -0.32 -3.08 18.79
C ILE A 80 -0.24 -3.66 17.38
N ALA A 81 -0.94 -4.76 17.17
CA ALA A 81 -1.11 -5.36 15.85
C ALA A 81 -2.57 -5.64 15.55
N VAL A 82 -2.97 -5.35 14.33
CA VAL A 82 -4.32 -5.63 13.80
C VAL A 82 -4.17 -6.52 12.59
N ARG A 83 -4.85 -7.67 12.60
CA ARG A 83 -4.93 -8.59 11.48
C ARG A 83 -6.32 -8.55 10.86
N LEU A 84 -6.36 -8.18 9.59
CA LEU A 84 -7.56 -8.24 8.74
C LEU A 84 -7.52 -9.52 7.90
N SER A 85 -8.69 -10.11 7.66
CA SER A 85 -8.82 -11.20 6.69
C SER A 85 -10.18 -11.22 6.01
N TRP A 86 -10.17 -11.26 4.68
CA TRP A 86 -11.37 -11.27 3.85
C TRP A 86 -11.23 -12.27 2.70
N THR A 87 -12.36 -12.78 2.23
CA THR A 87 -12.40 -13.67 1.07
C THR A 87 -12.11 -12.88 -0.20
N ASP A 88 -11.19 -13.38 -1.01
CA ASP A 88 -10.84 -12.84 -2.32
C ASP A 88 -10.38 -14.00 -3.23
N PRO A 89 -11.22 -14.46 -4.17
CA PRO A 89 -10.86 -15.56 -5.08
C PRO A 89 -9.71 -15.22 -6.01
N THR A 90 -9.36 -13.94 -6.12
CA THR A 90 -8.32 -13.45 -7.01
C THR A 90 -7.16 -12.87 -6.21
N ARG A 91 -5.96 -13.04 -6.74
CA ARG A 91 -4.75 -12.42 -6.20
C ARG A 91 -4.35 -11.29 -7.14
N ASN A 92 -4.65 -10.05 -6.78
CA ASN A 92 -4.34 -8.88 -7.58
C ASN A 92 -3.20 -8.08 -6.94
N ASP A 93 -1.96 -8.59 -7.06
CA ASP A 93 -0.75 -8.01 -6.46
C ASP A 93 0.30 -7.54 -7.48
N ILE A 94 -0.09 -7.40 -8.75
CA ILE A 94 0.76 -6.97 -9.86
C ILE A 94 0.12 -5.77 -10.57
N MET A 95 0.95 -4.77 -10.90
CA MET A 95 0.54 -3.46 -11.45
C MET A 95 1.42 -3.03 -12.62
N VAL A 96 1.56 -3.90 -13.62
CA VAL A 96 2.43 -3.66 -14.77
C VAL A 96 1.62 -3.20 -16.00
N ARG A 97 0.35 -3.58 -16.09
CA ARG A 97 -0.55 -3.19 -17.18
C ARG A 97 -1.45 -2.03 -16.77
N SER A 98 -1.74 -1.11 -17.70
CA SER A 98 -2.56 0.08 -17.44
C SER A 98 -3.99 -0.19 -16.97
N GLN A 99 -4.52 -1.40 -17.20
CA GLN A 99 -5.88 -1.80 -16.80
C GLN A 99 -5.90 -2.77 -15.61
N GLN A 100 -4.80 -2.90 -14.87
CA GLN A 100 -4.77 -3.67 -13.64
C GLN A 100 -5.22 -2.81 -12.45
N TYR A 101 -5.84 -3.49 -11.50
CA TYR A 101 -6.27 -2.97 -10.20
C TYR A 101 -5.68 -3.89 -9.14
N LYS A 102 -5.43 -3.36 -7.94
CA LYS A 102 -4.68 -4.07 -6.90
C LYS A 102 -5.48 -4.20 -5.63
N ASP A 103 -5.24 -5.30 -4.94
CA ASP A 103 -5.82 -5.52 -3.62
C ASP A 103 -5.14 -4.61 -2.60
N GLN A 104 -5.96 -3.98 -1.75
CA GLN A 104 -5.49 -3.09 -0.70
C GLN A 104 -6.39 -3.21 0.51
N ALA A 105 -5.83 -2.90 1.67
CA ALA A 105 -6.58 -2.76 2.90
C ALA A 105 -6.03 -1.59 3.70
N ALA A 106 -6.88 -0.90 4.44
CA ALA A 106 -6.47 0.16 5.33
C ALA A 106 -7.22 0.10 6.65
N ILE A 107 -6.54 0.56 7.70
CA ILE A 107 -7.15 0.91 8.97
C ILE A 107 -6.88 2.39 9.25
N MET A 108 -7.84 3.04 9.90
CA MET A 108 -7.81 4.48 10.13
C MET A 108 -8.15 4.77 11.58
N PHE A 109 -7.50 5.77 12.15
CA PHE A 109 -7.67 6.23 13.52
C PHE A 109 -7.68 7.76 13.56
N PRO A 110 -8.42 8.38 14.49
CA PRO A 110 -8.27 9.81 14.74
C PRO A 110 -6.91 10.11 15.40
N VAL A 111 -6.25 11.19 14.98
CA VAL A 111 -5.00 11.65 15.61
C VAL A 111 -5.32 12.28 16.97
N ASN A 112 -6.29 13.20 17.01
CA ASN A 112 -6.82 13.74 18.25
C ASN A 112 -7.95 12.85 18.78
N GLN A 113 -7.75 12.27 19.96
CA GLN A 113 -8.71 11.35 20.61
C GLN A 113 -9.47 11.98 21.78
N GLY A 114 -9.23 13.25 22.12
CA GLY A 114 -9.83 13.91 23.27
C GLY A 114 -11.14 14.66 22.97
N GLY A 115 -11.55 14.73 21.71
CA GLY A 115 -12.72 15.48 21.23
C GLY A 115 -13.81 14.58 20.63
N GLU A 116 -14.70 15.21 19.86
CA GLU A 116 -15.68 14.47 19.04
C GLU A 116 -14.96 13.61 17.98
N GLU A 117 -15.58 12.49 17.61
CA GLU A 117 -15.03 11.63 16.57
C GLU A 117 -15.06 12.36 15.22
N PRO A 118 -13.92 12.48 14.53
CA PRO A 118 -13.86 13.04 13.19
C PRO A 118 -14.82 12.33 12.23
N PRO A 119 -15.27 12.95 11.15
CA PRO A 119 -16.00 12.26 10.09
C PRO A 119 -15.22 11.03 9.60
N PHE A 120 -15.88 9.88 9.52
CA PHE A 120 -15.26 8.64 9.01
C PHE A 120 -14.87 8.75 7.51
N THR A 121 -15.24 9.86 6.85
CA THR A 121 -14.82 10.28 5.51
C THR A 121 -13.39 10.83 5.48
N MET A 122 -12.48 10.20 6.24
CA MET A 122 -11.07 10.58 6.36
C MET A 122 -10.85 11.92 7.09
N GLY A 123 -11.72 12.25 8.04
CA GLY A 123 -11.64 13.47 8.84
C GLY A 123 -12.30 14.69 8.20
N GLY A 124 -11.93 15.85 8.72
CA GLY A 124 -12.39 17.18 8.34
C GLY A 124 -11.32 18.23 8.64
N ASP A 125 -11.61 19.50 8.37
CA ASP A 125 -10.70 20.61 8.66
C ASP A 125 -10.36 20.66 10.16
N GLY A 126 -9.08 20.53 10.50
CA GLY A 126 -8.61 20.42 11.90
C GLY A 126 -8.87 19.06 12.58
N GLU A 127 -9.54 18.13 11.91
CA GLU A 127 -9.92 16.81 12.43
C GLU A 127 -9.12 15.71 11.74
N ARG A 128 -7.81 15.73 11.97
CA ARG A 128 -6.84 14.84 11.31
C ARG A 128 -7.03 13.37 11.72
N VAL A 129 -6.91 12.50 10.73
CA VAL A 129 -6.82 11.04 10.90
C VAL A 129 -5.44 10.53 10.49
N ASN A 130 -4.99 9.44 11.13
CA ASN A 130 -3.88 8.60 10.69
C ASN A 130 -4.46 7.36 10.01
N ILE A 131 -3.95 7.02 8.83
CA ILE A 131 -4.36 5.87 8.02
C ILE A 131 -3.15 4.99 7.72
N TRP A 132 -3.27 3.70 8.02
CA TRP A 132 -2.28 2.69 7.66
C TRP A 132 -2.82 1.91 6.47
N GLN A 133 -2.22 2.07 5.29
CA GLN A 133 -2.69 1.44 4.06
C GLN A 133 -1.69 0.41 3.52
N TRP A 134 -2.07 -0.86 3.63
CA TRP A 134 -1.36 -1.96 2.99
C TRP A 134 -1.70 -2.06 1.50
N LYS A 135 -0.67 -2.33 0.69
CA LYS A 135 -0.82 -2.53 -0.75
C LYS A 135 -0.24 -3.88 -1.16
N ALA A 136 -1.04 -4.70 -1.84
CA ALA A 136 -0.61 -6.02 -2.31
C ALA A 136 0.64 -5.96 -3.20
N THR A 137 0.75 -4.93 -4.04
CA THR A 137 1.90 -4.72 -4.91
C THR A 137 3.18 -4.44 -4.12
N TRP A 138 3.13 -3.55 -3.13
CA TRP A 138 4.32 -3.27 -2.31
C TRP A 138 4.73 -4.49 -1.49
N ASN A 139 3.75 -5.30 -1.08
CA ASN A 139 4.01 -6.58 -0.43
C ASN A 139 4.70 -7.56 -1.37
N LYS A 140 4.23 -7.69 -2.61
CA LYS A 140 4.83 -8.56 -3.64
C LYS A 140 6.24 -8.12 -4.02
N GLU A 141 6.46 -6.81 -4.07
CA GLU A 141 7.76 -6.20 -4.36
C GLU A 141 8.75 -6.33 -3.20
N GLY A 142 8.29 -6.71 -1.99
CA GLY A 142 9.16 -6.83 -0.82
C GLY A 142 9.59 -5.47 -0.26
N ALA A 143 8.69 -4.48 -0.25
CA ALA A 143 8.93 -3.18 0.36
C ALA A 143 9.54 -3.31 1.76
N GLY A 144 10.58 -2.50 2.04
CA GLY A 144 11.41 -2.60 3.23
C GLY A 144 12.64 -3.50 3.12
N THR A 145 12.74 -4.33 2.07
CA THR A 145 13.84 -5.32 1.96
C THR A 145 14.57 -5.30 0.62
N THR A 146 13.84 -5.19 -0.49
CA THR A 146 14.39 -5.37 -1.85
C THR A 146 14.79 -4.05 -2.54
N GLY A 147 14.29 -2.92 -2.03
CA GLY A 147 14.41 -1.61 -2.66
C GLY A 147 13.90 -1.63 -4.11
N ASN A 148 14.55 -0.85 -4.99
CA ASN A 148 14.14 -0.74 -6.40
C ASN A 148 14.30 -2.03 -7.21
N ALA A 149 15.09 -3.01 -6.75
CA ALA A 149 15.22 -4.30 -7.43
C ALA A 149 13.95 -5.17 -7.30
N GLY A 150 13.14 -4.92 -6.28
CA GLY A 150 11.88 -5.63 -6.05
C GLY A 150 10.72 -5.15 -6.91
N MET A 151 10.83 -3.96 -7.51
CA MET A 151 9.76 -3.40 -8.35
C MET A 151 9.49 -4.29 -9.56
N SER A 152 8.21 -4.56 -9.81
CA SER A 152 7.80 -5.36 -10.96
C SER A 152 7.87 -4.52 -12.24
N ASP A 153 8.35 -5.13 -13.32
CA ASP A 153 8.50 -4.48 -14.63
C ASP A 153 7.84 -5.32 -15.74
N MET A 154 7.74 -4.75 -16.95
CA MET A 154 7.20 -5.41 -18.14
C MET A 154 7.89 -6.74 -18.44
N GLU A 155 9.21 -6.81 -18.26
CA GLU A 155 10.01 -8.02 -18.49
C GLU A 155 9.63 -9.19 -17.56
N ASP A 156 9.13 -8.91 -16.35
CA ASP A 156 8.69 -9.96 -15.42
C ASP A 156 7.37 -10.60 -15.84
N GLN A 157 6.51 -9.82 -16.50
CA GLN A 157 5.17 -10.25 -16.89
C GLN A 157 5.15 -10.79 -18.32
N TYR A 158 6.08 -10.35 -19.16
CA TYR A 158 6.15 -10.72 -20.56
C TYR A 158 7.52 -11.29 -20.89
N LYS A 159 7.68 -12.59 -20.64
CA LYS A 159 8.93 -13.36 -20.85
C LYS A 159 9.57 -13.21 -22.24
N PHE A 160 8.80 -12.84 -23.25
CA PHE A 160 9.24 -12.70 -24.65
C PHE A 160 9.08 -11.28 -25.18
N MET A 161 8.79 -10.29 -24.32
CA MET A 161 8.76 -8.90 -24.74
C MET A 161 10.19 -8.44 -24.95
N ALA A 162 10.56 -8.20 -26.21
CA ALA A 162 11.76 -7.44 -26.52
C ALA A 162 11.47 -5.98 -26.19
N MET A 163 12.10 -5.44 -25.14
CA MET A 163 12.17 -4.00 -24.94
C MET A 163 13.05 -3.45 -26.06
N GLY A 164 12.42 -2.92 -27.11
CA GLY A 164 13.13 -2.21 -28.15
C GLY A 164 13.79 -1.00 -27.52
N SER A 165 15.12 -0.97 -27.50
CA SER A 165 15.90 0.24 -27.30
C SER A 165 15.24 1.38 -28.06
N GLY A 166 14.95 2.49 -27.39
CA GLY A 166 14.44 3.70 -28.03
C GLY A 166 15.44 4.25 -29.05
N SER A 167 15.46 3.66 -30.23
CA SER A 167 16.08 4.17 -31.43
C SER A 167 15.16 3.76 -32.55
N TYR A 168 14.44 4.76 -33.07
CA TYR A 168 14.11 4.92 -34.49
C TYR A 168 14.62 3.77 -35.35
N TYR A 169 13.75 3.07 -36.11
CA TYR A 169 14.14 2.09 -37.13
C TYR A 169 15.40 2.57 -37.89
N MET A 170 16.58 2.17 -37.43
CA MET A 170 17.84 2.49 -38.08
C MET A 170 18.10 1.31 -39.00
N TYR A 171 17.67 1.46 -40.24
CA TYR A 171 18.12 0.59 -41.31
C TYR A 171 19.63 0.82 -41.49
N GLU A 172 20.44 -0.11 -41.00
CA GLU A 172 21.90 -0.10 -41.08
C GLU A 172 22.35 -1.07 -42.20
N PRO A 173 22.79 -0.58 -43.37
CA PRO A 173 23.06 -1.42 -44.53
C PRO A 173 24.27 -2.36 -44.39
N SER A 174 25.08 -2.16 -43.35
CA SER A 174 26.41 -2.79 -43.21
C SER A 174 26.44 -4.02 -42.30
N GLY A 175 25.37 -4.29 -41.54
CA GLY A 175 25.29 -5.44 -40.63
C GLY A 175 26.26 -5.41 -39.43
N LYS A 176 26.90 -4.28 -39.14
CA LYS A 176 27.94 -4.13 -38.10
C LYS A 176 27.45 -3.42 -36.83
N LEU A 177 26.24 -3.69 -36.38
CA LEU A 177 25.78 -3.21 -35.07
C LEU A 177 26.53 -3.99 -33.97
N SER A 178 27.51 -3.35 -33.33
CA SER A 178 28.04 -3.81 -32.03
C SER A 178 27.41 -2.98 -30.93
N GLY A 179 26.54 -3.58 -30.14
CA GLY A 179 26.03 -2.92 -28.94
C GLY A 179 27.03 -3.00 -27.79
N ASN A 180 26.97 -2.03 -26.88
CA ASN A 180 27.59 -2.15 -25.58
C ASN A 180 26.60 -2.93 -24.71
N GLU A 181 26.79 -4.25 -24.61
CA GLU A 181 26.21 -5.07 -23.55
C GLU A 181 27.22 -5.05 -22.39
N PRO A 182 27.12 -4.12 -21.43
CA PRO A 182 27.97 -4.21 -20.28
C PRO A 182 27.58 -5.49 -19.53
N ALA A 183 28.57 -6.29 -19.11
CA ALA A 183 28.37 -7.59 -18.48
C ALA A 183 27.57 -7.46 -17.17
N HIS A 184 26.25 -7.41 -17.27
CA HIS A 184 25.33 -7.25 -16.15
C HIS A 184 24.18 -8.23 -16.34
N LYS A 185 23.70 -8.82 -15.26
CA LYS A 185 22.37 -9.45 -15.25
C LYS A 185 21.34 -8.31 -15.18
N SER A 186 20.80 -7.86 -16.32
CA SER A 186 19.67 -6.90 -16.52
C SER A 186 19.65 -5.61 -15.64
N GLY A 187 19.50 -4.43 -16.26
CA GLY A 187 18.80 -3.28 -15.64
C GLY A 187 19.60 -2.16 -14.95
N SER A 188 20.94 -2.19 -14.83
CA SER A 188 21.68 -1.09 -14.17
C SER A 188 22.44 -0.18 -15.14
N LYS A 189 22.11 1.12 -15.16
CA LYS A 189 22.87 2.18 -15.88
C LYS A 189 23.97 2.83 -15.04
N ALA A 190 24.23 2.36 -13.81
CA ALA A 190 25.19 2.98 -12.90
C ALA A 190 26.64 3.00 -13.44
N THR A 191 26.96 2.14 -14.41
CA THR A 191 28.29 1.98 -14.98
C THR A 191 28.62 3.04 -16.04
N SER A 192 27.62 3.59 -16.74
CA SER A 192 27.84 4.45 -17.92
C SER A 192 28.26 5.89 -17.58
N ALA A 193 28.20 6.31 -16.31
CA ALA A 193 28.49 7.68 -15.90
C ALA A 193 29.98 7.98 -15.66
N LYS A 194 30.85 6.97 -15.51
CA LYS A 194 32.26 7.20 -15.10
C LYS A 194 33.21 7.64 -16.22
N THR A 195 32.82 7.51 -17.49
CA THR A 195 33.69 7.84 -18.64
C THR A 195 33.03 8.70 -19.72
N GLY A 196 31.74 9.02 -19.59
CA GLY A 196 30.94 9.73 -20.59
C GLY A 196 30.83 11.24 -20.40
N GLY A 197 31.93 11.92 -20.05
CA GLY A 197 31.97 13.39 -20.04
C GLY A 197 31.63 13.98 -21.42
N ALA A 198 31.24 15.25 -21.47
CA ALA A 198 30.88 15.99 -22.69
C ALA A 198 32.08 16.22 -23.65
N GLY A 199 32.70 15.14 -24.11
CA GLY A 199 33.76 15.15 -25.10
C GLY A 199 33.23 15.28 -26.54
N ASP A 200 34.19 15.56 -27.43
CA ASP A 200 34.09 15.74 -28.87
C ASP A 200 33.02 14.87 -29.55
N ILE A 201 31.98 15.51 -30.08
CA ILE A 201 30.83 14.87 -30.75
C ILE A 201 31.28 14.01 -31.94
N SER A 202 32.40 14.34 -32.59
CA SER A 202 32.91 13.59 -33.74
C SER A 202 33.45 12.20 -33.40
N LYS A 203 33.66 11.92 -32.11
CA LYS A 203 34.14 10.61 -31.61
C LYS A 203 33.02 9.78 -30.97
N ARG A 204 31.76 10.23 -31.03
CA ARG A 204 30.63 9.46 -30.52
C ARG A 204 30.29 8.35 -31.51
N ALA A 205 30.25 7.11 -31.01
CA ALA A 205 29.55 6.02 -31.67
C ALA A 205 28.15 5.91 -31.05
N SER A 206 27.12 5.76 -31.90
CA SER A 206 25.76 5.47 -31.48
C SER A 206 25.70 3.99 -31.09
N TYR A 207 25.74 3.70 -29.79
CA TYR A 207 25.49 2.35 -29.30
C TYR A 207 24.01 2.18 -29.01
N VAL A 208 23.47 1.03 -29.40
CA VAL A 208 22.14 0.63 -28.95
C VAL A 208 22.23 0.31 -27.45
N ASP A 209 21.54 1.11 -26.63
CA ASP A 209 21.34 0.81 -25.21
C ASP A 209 20.22 -0.23 -25.11
N PHE A 210 20.60 -1.48 -24.88
CA PHE A 210 19.66 -2.59 -24.76
C PHE A 210 18.93 -2.63 -23.40
N GLY A 211 19.29 -1.76 -22.46
CA GLY A 211 18.80 -1.82 -21.08
C GLY A 211 17.68 -0.83 -20.78
N MET A 212 16.47 -1.09 -21.26
CA MET A 212 15.24 -0.48 -20.69
C MET A 212 14.65 -1.45 -19.65
N GLY A 213 15.21 -1.48 -18.44
CA GLY A 213 14.78 -2.42 -17.41
C GLY A 213 14.99 -1.93 -15.98
N LYS A 214 14.48 -2.70 -15.03
CA LYS A 214 14.53 -2.49 -13.57
C LYS A 214 15.80 -1.77 -13.12
N ASN A 215 15.62 -0.51 -12.67
CA ASN A 215 16.66 0.35 -12.08
C ASN A 215 17.34 1.38 -13.03
N GLU A 216 16.60 1.93 -13.99
CA GLU A 216 17.01 3.11 -14.79
C GLU A 216 17.06 4.43 -13.98
N GLY A 217 17.84 4.50 -12.90
CA GLY A 217 17.86 5.60 -11.93
C GLY A 217 18.04 7.04 -12.47
N VAL A 218 18.23 7.24 -13.77
CA VAL A 218 18.36 8.55 -14.44
C VAL A 218 17.07 8.99 -15.16
N PHE A 219 16.16 8.08 -15.55
CA PHE A 219 14.96 8.39 -16.35
C PHE A 219 13.64 8.13 -15.61
N ASN A 220 13.62 8.36 -14.30
CA ASN A 220 12.37 8.32 -13.53
C ASN A 220 12.18 9.66 -12.80
N PRO A 221 11.43 10.63 -13.39
CA PRO A 221 11.24 11.94 -12.78
C PRO A 221 10.59 11.84 -11.41
N GLY A 222 9.74 10.83 -11.16
CA GLY A 222 9.17 10.57 -9.84
C GLY A 222 10.24 10.28 -8.79
N ARG A 223 11.25 9.46 -9.12
CA ARG A 223 12.39 9.21 -8.21
C ARG A 223 13.23 10.47 -8.01
N ALA A 224 13.48 11.23 -9.09
CA ALA A 224 14.26 12.46 -9.02
C ALA A 224 13.59 13.54 -8.14
N THR A 225 12.26 13.55 -8.07
CA THR A 225 11.48 14.45 -7.19
C THR A 225 11.19 13.86 -5.81
N GLY A 226 11.78 12.71 -5.45
CA GLY A 226 11.57 12.08 -4.13
C GLY A 226 10.17 11.50 -3.92
N ASN A 227 9.48 11.07 -4.98
CA ASN A 227 8.17 10.44 -4.87
C ASN A 227 8.32 8.98 -4.40
N MET A 228 7.89 8.69 -3.18
CA MET A 228 7.91 7.34 -2.60
C MET A 228 7.08 6.30 -3.39
N LEU A 229 6.07 6.75 -4.13
CA LEU A 229 5.32 5.87 -5.03
C LEU A 229 6.22 5.37 -6.18
N SER A 230 7.21 6.16 -6.58
CA SER A 230 8.14 5.85 -7.66
C SER A 230 9.49 5.30 -7.19
N ASP A 231 9.89 5.53 -5.94
CA ASP A 231 11.11 5.00 -5.34
C ASP A 231 10.82 3.97 -4.24
N ALA A 232 10.95 2.69 -4.57
CA ALA A 232 10.73 1.61 -3.61
C ALA A 232 11.79 1.55 -2.50
N SER A 233 12.95 2.20 -2.67
CA SER A 233 13.95 2.27 -1.59
C SER A 233 13.52 3.17 -0.43
N MET A 234 12.56 4.07 -0.66
CA MET A 234 11.97 4.91 0.39
C MET A 234 10.91 4.16 1.21
N ARG A 235 10.44 3.00 0.73
CA ARG A 235 9.39 2.22 1.40
C ARG A 235 10.03 1.28 2.41
N ILE A 236 9.74 1.50 3.68
CA ILE A 236 10.26 0.64 4.77
C ILE A 236 9.38 -0.59 5.04
N SER A 237 8.18 -0.63 4.46
CA SER A 237 7.14 -1.62 4.74
C SER A 237 6.14 -1.67 3.56
N PRO A 238 5.42 -2.79 3.36
CA PRO A 238 4.27 -2.87 2.46
C PRO A 238 3.07 -1.99 2.85
N VAL A 239 3.12 -1.39 4.05
CA VAL A 239 2.12 -0.46 4.58
C VAL A 239 2.64 0.96 4.41
N GLU A 240 1.78 1.82 3.89
CA GLU A 240 2.00 3.26 3.86
C GLU A 240 1.31 3.92 5.06
N ASP A 241 2.07 4.73 5.78
CA ASP A 241 1.59 5.63 6.81
C ASP A 241 1.16 6.96 6.20
N LEU A 242 -0.09 7.37 6.48
CA LEU A 242 -0.78 8.45 5.79
C LEU A 242 -1.54 9.33 6.79
N ASN A 243 -1.74 10.60 6.47
CA ASN A 243 -2.73 11.45 7.12
C ASN A 243 -3.76 11.99 6.15
N ALA A 244 -4.92 12.35 6.70
CA ALA A 244 -5.93 13.12 5.99
C ALA A 244 -6.71 14.03 6.96
N GLU A 245 -7.24 15.11 6.40
CA GLU A 245 -8.17 16.08 7.00
C GLU A 245 -9.30 16.27 5.99
N GLY A 246 -10.07 15.20 5.78
CA GLY A 246 -11.08 15.09 4.73
C GLY A 246 -10.63 14.31 3.50
N PHE A 247 -11.61 13.88 2.71
CA PHE A 247 -11.34 13.25 1.42
C PHE A 247 -10.69 14.29 0.48
N SER A 248 -9.63 13.90 -0.23
CA SER A 248 -8.77 14.73 -1.12
C SER A 248 -7.54 15.39 -0.47
N THR A 249 -7.35 15.30 0.85
CA THR A 249 -6.13 15.79 1.53
C THR A 249 -5.16 14.67 1.93
N LEU A 250 -5.45 13.43 1.49
CA LEU A 250 -4.64 12.24 1.79
C LEU A 250 -3.19 12.43 1.37
N THR A 251 -2.28 12.34 2.32
CA THR A 251 -0.86 12.60 2.12
C THR A 251 -0.01 11.56 2.84
N THR A 252 1.05 11.10 2.19
CA THR A 252 2.10 10.25 2.76
C THR A 252 2.85 10.96 3.87
N GLN A 253 3.00 10.31 5.02
CA GLN A 253 3.83 10.80 6.10
C GLN A 253 5.32 10.74 5.74
N ALA A 254 6.07 11.75 6.15
CA ALA A 254 7.52 11.81 5.94
C ALA A 254 8.26 10.74 6.76
N HIS A 255 7.73 10.41 7.93
CA HIS A 255 8.18 9.30 8.75
C HIS A 255 7.22 8.12 8.55
N GLN A 256 7.76 6.91 8.45
CA GLN A 256 6.96 5.70 8.31
C GLN A 256 7.20 4.87 9.56
N ASP A 257 6.14 4.57 10.31
CA ASP A 257 6.25 3.84 11.58
C ASP A 257 5.65 2.44 11.52
N VAL A 258 4.85 2.17 10.48
CA VAL A 258 3.97 1.01 10.44
C VAL A 258 4.59 -0.13 9.64
N GLN A 259 4.78 -1.25 10.33
CA GLN A 259 5.17 -2.51 9.72
C GLN A 259 3.92 -3.27 9.26
N GLY A 260 4.06 -4.07 8.21
CA GLY A 260 3.00 -4.98 7.84
C GLY A 260 3.41 -6.09 6.90
N ASN A 261 2.52 -7.06 6.76
CA ASN A 261 2.68 -8.18 5.86
C ASN A 261 1.30 -8.68 5.42
N GLY A 262 1.19 -9.05 4.16
CA GLY A 262 0.03 -9.68 3.56
C GLY A 262 0.38 -11.07 3.03
N ASN A 263 -0.52 -12.01 3.26
CA ASN A 263 -0.50 -13.34 2.65
C ASN A 263 -1.83 -13.61 1.95
N TRP A 264 -1.76 -14.09 0.71
CA TRP A 264 -2.91 -14.61 -0.02
C TRP A 264 -2.81 -16.13 -0.11
N SER A 265 -3.76 -16.83 0.49
CA SER A 265 -3.85 -18.29 0.41
C SER A 265 -5.30 -18.73 0.53
N ASN A 266 -5.67 -19.82 -0.15
CA ASN A 266 -7.03 -20.39 -0.10
C ASN A 266 -8.14 -19.36 -0.37
N ASN A 267 -8.00 -18.56 -1.45
CA ASN A 267 -8.98 -17.55 -1.86
C ASN A 267 -9.27 -16.49 -0.77
N ARG A 268 -8.24 -16.13 -0.01
CA ARG A 268 -8.37 -15.21 1.12
C ARG A 268 -7.10 -14.41 1.28
N TRP A 269 -7.26 -13.11 1.49
CA TRP A 269 -6.20 -12.26 2.00
C TRP A 269 -6.19 -12.30 3.52
N SER A 270 -4.97 -12.23 4.07
CA SER A 270 -4.70 -11.96 5.47
C SER A 270 -3.63 -10.89 5.53
N VAL A 271 -3.89 -9.80 6.24
CA VAL A 271 -2.97 -8.66 6.35
C VAL A 271 -2.79 -8.31 7.80
N VAL A 272 -1.55 -8.19 8.25
CA VAL A 272 -1.18 -7.72 9.59
C VAL A 272 -0.59 -6.33 9.46
N PHE A 273 -1.09 -5.40 10.27
CA PHE A 273 -0.50 -4.11 10.56
C PHE A 273 0.08 -4.15 11.96
N LYS A 274 1.27 -3.60 12.17
CA LYS A 274 1.89 -3.53 13.49
C LYS A 274 2.65 -2.22 13.67
N ARG A 275 2.47 -1.60 14.83
CA ARG A 275 3.18 -0.38 15.23
C ARG A 275 3.38 -0.35 16.75
N SER A 276 4.35 0.41 17.22
CA SER A 276 4.43 0.82 18.63
C SER A 276 3.13 1.53 19.06
N LEU A 277 2.75 1.39 20.34
CA LEU A 277 1.58 2.08 20.91
C LEU A 277 1.77 3.59 20.89
N THR A 278 2.98 4.06 21.14
CA THR A 278 3.33 5.49 21.09
C THR A 278 4.64 5.70 20.36
N ASN A 279 4.81 6.89 19.81
CA ASN A 279 6.05 7.38 19.23
C ASN A 279 6.10 8.92 19.37
N SER A 280 7.17 9.54 18.86
CA SER A 280 7.35 10.99 18.93
C SER A 280 6.68 11.76 17.79
N ASP A 281 6.07 11.08 16.82
CA ASP A 281 5.42 11.75 15.69
C ASP A 281 4.03 12.26 16.08
N SER A 282 3.83 13.57 15.99
CA SER A 282 2.55 14.22 16.29
C SER A 282 1.47 13.95 15.24
N ASN A 283 1.85 13.49 14.06
CA ASN A 283 0.92 13.10 13.01
C ASN A 283 0.34 11.70 13.26
N ASP A 284 0.91 10.98 14.21
CA ASP A 284 0.47 9.66 14.57
C ASP A 284 -0.51 9.64 15.72
N THR A 285 -1.49 8.75 15.58
CA THR A 285 -2.37 8.39 16.68
C THR A 285 -1.56 7.78 17.83
N GLN A 286 -1.71 8.35 19.03
CA GLN A 286 -1.05 7.86 20.24
C GLN A 286 -1.99 6.92 21.00
N PHE A 287 -1.64 5.64 21.09
CA PHE A 287 -2.46 4.60 21.72
C PHE A 287 -2.20 4.53 23.24
N SER A 288 -2.57 5.58 23.97
CA SER A 288 -2.39 5.68 25.43
C SER A 288 -3.67 5.53 26.26
N GLY A 289 -4.85 5.73 25.65
CA GLY A 289 -6.15 5.74 26.35
C GLY A 289 -6.83 4.38 26.57
N GLY A 290 -6.22 3.27 26.16
CA GLY A 290 -6.79 1.90 26.26
C GLY A 290 -7.94 1.59 25.30
N LYS A 291 -8.43 2.59 24.56
CA LYS A 291 -9.38 2.41 23.46
C LYS A 291 -9.30 3.56 22.45
N THR A 292 -9.71 3.30 21.21
CA THR A 292 -9.75 4.30 20.14
C THR A 292 -10.74 3.94 19.04
N PRO A 293 -11.35 4.92 18.35
CA PRO A 293 -12.09 4.67 17.12
C PRO A 293 -11.18 4.10 16.02
N MET A 294 -11.66 3.07 15.32
CA MET A 294 -10.98 2.45 14.18
C MET A 294 -11.97 2.20 13.02
N ALA A 295 -11.67 2.74 11.85
CA ALA A 295 -12.38 2.42 10.62
C ALA A 295 -11.54 1.51 9.72
N ILE A 296 -12.20 0.72 8.87
CA ILE A 296 -11.55 -0.25 7.97
C ILE A 296 -11.97 0.05 6.54
N ALA A 297 -11.06 -0.12 5.60
CA ALA A 297 -11.34 -0.08 4.18
C ALA A 297 -10.66 -1.23 3.43
N VAL A 298 -11.33 -1.79 2.43
CA VAL A 298 -10.80 -2.85 1.56
C VAL A 298 -11.11 -2.51 0.11
N TRP A 299 -10.11 -2.72 -0.77
CA TRP A 299 -10.24 -2.59 -2.21
C TRP A 299 -9.93 -3.94 -2.85
N ASN A 300 -10.85 -4.46 -3.64
CA ASN A 300 -10.68 -5.65 -4.46
C ASN A 300 -10.28 -5.29 -5.90
N GLY A 301 -9.10 -5.74 -6.32
CA GLY A 301 -8.55 -5.46 -7.64
C GLY A 301 -9.41 -6.04 -8.77
N GLN A 302 -9.90 -7.27 -8.64
CA GLN A 302 -10.74 -7.88 -9.66
C GLN A 302 -12.04 -7.08 -9.93
N ASN A 303 -12.60 -6.47 -8.88
CA ASN A 303 -13.76 -5.58 -8.97
C ASN A 303 -13.41 -4.13 -9.34
N LYS A 304 -12.16 -3.86 -9.74
CA LYS A 304 -11.67 -2.55 -10.20
C LYS A 304 -11.73 -1.44 -9.16
N GLU A 305 -11.76 -1.81 -7.88
CA GLU A 305 -11.83 -0.88 -6.76
C GLU A 305 -10.52 -0.09 -6.60
N ARG A 306 -10.64 1.23 -6.44
CA ARG A 306 -9.52 2.16 -6.17
C ARG A 306 -10.02 3.46 -5.55
N ASN A 307 -9.16 4.18 -4.84
CA ASN A 307 -9.46 5.50 -4.28
C ASN A 307 -10.76 5.46 -3.44
N GLY A 308 -11.78 6.26 -3.79
CA GLY A 308 -13.08 6.25 -3.11
C GLY A 308 -13.94 5.01 -3.40
N GLN A 309 -13.65 4.25 -4.46
CA GLN A 309 -14.42 3.05 -4.83
C GLN A 309 -13.91 1.86 -4.01
N LYS A 310 -14.55 1.60 -2.87
CA LYS A 310 -14.11 0.63 -1.87
C LYS A 310 -15.25 0.15 -0.98
N ALA A 311 -15.00 -0.97 -0.30
CA ALA A 311 -15.77 -1.32 0.89
C ALA A 311 -15.18 -0.56 2.09
N VAL A 312 -16.02 0.02 2.95
CA VAL A 312 -15.59 0.82 4.11
C VAL A 312 -16.50 0.55 5.32
N THR A 313 -16.02 0.78 6.52
CA THR A 313 -16.83 0.77 7.74
C THR A 313 -16.99 2.20 8.28
N GLN A 314 -18.01 2.43 9.11
CA GLN A 314 -17.99 3.53 10.06
C GLN A 314 -16.94 3.28 11.16
N TRP A 315 -16.89 4.14 12.18
CA TRP A 315 -16.04 3.92 13.34
C TRP A 315 -16.47 2.68 14.13
N ASN A 316 -15.51 1.81 14.41
CA ASN A 316 -15.60 0.71 15.37
C ASN A 316 -14.77 1.07 16.60
N GLU A 317 -15.00 0.46 17.76
CA GLU A 317 -14.17 0.68 18.94
C GLU A 317 -13.07 -0.38 19.02
N LEU A 318 -11.80 0.03 18.96
CA LEU A 318 -10.65 -0.83 19.25
C LEU A 318 -10.22 -0.65 20.71
N GLN A 319 -10.29 -1.70 21.52
CA GLN A 319 -9.85 -1.73 22.92
C GLN A 319 -8.50 -2.45 23.04
N TYR A 320 -7.52 -1.92 23.79
CA TYR A 320 -6.17 -2.47 23.91
C TYR A 320 -5.58 -2.38 25.33
#